data_AF-A0AAU9ADN3-F1
#
_entry.id   AF-A0AAU9ADN3-F1
#
_cell.length_a   1.000
_cell.length_b   1.000
_cell.length_c   1.000
_cell.angle_alpha   90.00
_cell.angle_beta   90.00
_cell.angle_gamma   90.00
#
_symmetry.space_group_name_H-M   'P 1'
#
loop_
_entity.id
_entity.type
_entity.pdbx_description
1 polymer ?
#
loop_
_entity_poly.entity_id
_entity_poly.type
_entity_poly.pdbx_seq_one_letter_code
_entity_poly.pdbx_strand_id
1 'polypeptide(L)'
;MKPQLLTHRPRSRRPSTSASLRRACPPALAALTLSLLAACAHTPPGGDGALTVLRVDAARFDDPQGREPALREACAAWRLSERQVAAFFAAGREYPDGTHDAFYWLPCSIKGRLRAQGREWDFEINAAATATWTDGADQRRWGCTAKACEPLVLLMPDEHAQ
;
A
#
# COMPACT_ATOMS: atom_id res chain seq x y z
N MET A 1 -29.31 11.31 48.99
CA MET A 1 -29.74 10.07 49.69
C MET A 1 -29.04 8.88 49.03
N LYS A 2 -28.36 8.05 49.83
CA LYS A 2 -27.75 6.75 49.49
C LYS A 2 -28.33 5.74 50.50
N PRO A 3 -28.59 4.48 50.12
CA PRO A 3 -27.75 3.37 50.59
C PRO A 3 -27.47 2.35 49.45
N GLN A 4 -26.29 1.74 49.27
CA GLN A 4 -25.60 0.67 50.05
C GLN A 4 -26.53 -0.56 50.23
N LEU A 5 -26.20 -1.80 49.84
CA LEU A 5 -25.10 -2.68 50.25
C LEU A 5 -25.04 -3.88 49.27
N LEU A 6 -23.89 -4.32 48.75
CA LEU A 6 -22.92 -5.28 49.34
C LEU A 6 -23.42 -6.74 49.47
N THR A 7 -22.73 -7.67 48.78
CA THR A 7 -22.22 -8.97 49.30
C THR A 7 -21.50 -9.70 48.14
N HIS A 8 -20.18 -9.64 48.03
CA HIS A 8 -19.13 -10.48 48.64
C HIS A 8 -19.13 -12.00 48.30
N ARG A 9 -18.07 -12.38 47.54
CA ARG A 9 -17.13 -13.51 47.74
C ARG A 9 -17.63 -14.95 47.45
N PRO A 10 -16.75 -15.99 47.43
CA PRO A 10 -15.37 -16.09 46.90
C PRO A 10 -15.08 -17.48 46.24
N ARG A 11 -13.78 -17.73 45.98
CA ARG A 11 -13.04 -19.02 45.95
C ARG A 11 -13.07 -19.79 44.62
N SER A 12 -12.04 -20.53 44.22
CA SER A 12 -10.62 -20.69 44.61
C SER A 12 -10.15 -21.98 43.94
N ARG A 13 -8.95 -21.97 43.33
CA ARG A 13 -8.04 -23.11 43.11
C ARG A 13 -8.55 -24.25 42.21
N ARG A 14 -7.75 -24.61 41.20
CA ARG A 14 -6.64 -25.54 41.39
C ARG A 14 -5.59 -25.44 40.27
N PRO A 15 -4.32 -25.71 40.59
CA PRO A 15 -3.22 -25.78 39.64
C PRO A 15 -3.22 -27.15 38.93
N SER A 16 -2.76 -27.20 37.68
CA SER A 16 -2.35 -28.45 37.05
C SER A 16 -0.83 -28.53 37.06
N THR A 17 -0.32 -29.31 38.01
CA THR A 17 1.04 -29.84 38.06
C THR A 17 1.14 -31.08 37.18
N SER A 18 2.30 -31.26 36.55
CA SER A 18 2.92 -32.50 36.01
C SER A 18 3.38 -32.26 34.57
N ALA A 19 4.61 -32.54 34.14
CA ALA A 19 5.67 -33.30 34.78
C ALA A 19 7.03 -32.82 34.25
N SER A 20 7.97 -32.59 35.16
CA SER A 20 9.40 -32.55 34.86
C SER A 20 9.86 -33.96 34.51
N LEU A 21 10.15 -34.23 33.25
CA LEU A 21 11.01 -35.34 32.88
C LEU A 21 12.46 -34.84 32.87
N ARG A 22 13.11 -35.01 34.02
CA ARG A 22 14.57 -35.06 34.10
C ARG A 22 15.00 -36.31 33.32
N ARG A 23 15.68 -36.13 32.19
CA ARG A 23 16.48 -37.21 31.60
C ARG A 23 17.93 -36.96 31.93
N ALA A 24 18.47 -37.87 32.72
CA ALA A 24 19.85 -37.93 33.13
C ALA A 24 20.78 -38.10 31.91
N CYS A 25 21.92 -37.43 32.00
CA CYS A 25 23.08 -37.59 31.13
C CYS A 25 23.74 -38.95 31.38
N PRO A 26 24.27 -39.61 30.34
CA PRO A 26 25.52 -40.35 30.48
C PRO A 26 26.63 -39.71 29.62
N PRO A 27 27.88 -39.65 30.12
CA PRO A 27 29.02 -39.14 29.38
C PRO A 27 29.71 -40.29 28.62
N ALA A 28 29.91 -40.16 27.32
CA ALA A 28 30.95 -40.89 26.61
C ALA A 28 31.18 -40.30 25.21
N LEU A 29 32.35 -39.66 25.06
CA LEU A 29 33.32 -39.86 23.98
C LEU A 29 32.84 -39.82 22.51
N ALA A 30 33.30 -38.76 21.84
CA ALA A 30 33.96 -38.79 20.53
C ALA A 30 33.21 -39.37 19.33
N ALA A 31 32.66 -38.48 18.50
CA ALA A 31 32.88 -38.51 17.05
C ALA A 31 32.49 -37.15 16.45
N LEU A 32 33.46 -36.45 15.86
CA LEU A 32 33.20 -35.33 14.96
C LEU A 32 32.34 -35.83 13.80
N THR A 33 31.06 -35.46 13.80
CA THR A 33 30.24 -35.46 12.59
C THR A 33 29.67 -34.07 12.46
N LEU A 34 30.27 -33.30 11.55
CA LEU A 34 29.85 -31.97 11.16
C LEU A 34 28.52 -32.13 10.39
N SER A 35 27.41 -32.23 11.12
CA SER A 35 26.08 -32.25 10.54
C SER A 35 25.83 -30.89 9.88
N LEU A 36 26.00 -30.84 8.55
CA LEU A 36 25.53 -29.74 7.73
C LEU A 36 24.03 -29.58 8.01
N LEU A 37 23.68 -28.56 8.78
CA LEU A 37 22.36 -27.98 8.77
C LEU A 37 22.14 -27.45 7.34
N ALA A 38 21.55 -28.29 6.49
CA ALA A 38 20.81 -27.83 5.33
C ALA A 38 19.63 -27.01 5.89
N ALA A 39 19.92 -25.76 6.22
CA ALA A 39 18.90 -24.74 6.41
C ALA A 39 18.17 -24.66 5.07
N CYS A 40 17.01 -25.30 4.99
CA CYS A 40 16.00 -24.92 4.01
C CYS A 40 15.72 -23.44 4.29
N ALA A 41 16.42 -22.57 3.56
CA ALA A 41 15.97 -21.22 3.33
C ALA A 41 14.61 -21.39 2.66
N HIS A 42 13.56 -21.38 3.49
CA HIS A 42 12.23 -21.08 3.02
C HIS A 42 12.34 -19.63 2.60
N THR A 43 12.70 -19.41 1.34
CA THR A 43 12.43 -18.16 0.66
C THR A 43 10.93 -17.98 0.86
N PRO A 44 10.46 -16.99 1.65
CA PRO A 44 9.06 -16.63 1.55
C PRO A 44 8.81 -16.37 0.06
N PRO A 45 7.71 -16.83 -0.54
CA PRO A 45 7.37 -16.37 -1.88
C PRO A 45 7.32 -14.84 -1.80
N GLY A 46 8.39 -14.20 -2.26
CA GLY A 46 8.47 -12.76 -2.39
C GLY A 46 7.31 -12.40 -3.28
N GLY A 47 6.35 -11.68 -2.73
CA GLY A 47 5.03 -11.52 -3.32
C GLY A 47 5.10 -11.13 -4.79
N ASP A 48 4.79 -12.09 -5.65
CA ASP A 48 4.52 -11.90 -7.06
C ASP A 48 3.25 -11.04 -7.20
N GLY A 49 3.37 -9.74 -6.97
CA GLY A 49 2.21 -8.83 -7.01
C GLY A 49 2.34 -7.51 -6.27
N ALA A 50 3.38 -7.30 -5.46
CA ALA A 50 3.55 -6.02 -4.78
C ALA A 50 4.06 -4.93 -5.75
N LEU A 51 3.36 -3.79 -5.80
CA LEU A 51 3.77 -2.62 -6.56
C LEU A 51 5.03 -1.99 -5.96
N THR A 52 6.03 -1.73 -6.78
CA THR A 52 7.25 -1.00 -6.42
C THR A 52 7.40 0.21 -7.32
N VAL A 53 7.45 1.42 -6.75
CA VAL A 53 7.70 2.64 -7.53
C VAL A 53 9.21 2.78 -7.75
N LEU A 54 9.64 2.93 -9.00
CA LEU A 54 11.04 2.99 -9.42
C LEU A 54 11.54 4.42 -9.58
N ARG A 55 10.63 5.34 -9.95
CA ARG A 55 10.91 6.76 -10.13
C ARG A 55 9.61 7.55 -10.08
N VAL A 56 9.68 8.77 -9.54
CA VAL A 56 8.64 9.78 -9.67
C VAL A 56 9.27 11.06 -10.23
N ASP A 57 8.73 11.57 -11.33
CA ASP A 57 9.16 12.82 -11.94
C ASP A 57 8.44 14.02 -11.29
N ALA A 58 8.93 15.24 -11.54
CA ALA A 58 8.24 16.44 -11.11
C ALA A 58 6.89 16.60 -11.82
N ALA A 59 5.93 17.25 -11.16
CA ALA A 59 4.65 17.58 -11.77
C ALA A 59 4.84 18.47 -13.01
N ARG A 60 4.08 18.17 -14.07
CA ARG A 60 4.05 18.93 -15.31
C ARG A 60 2.68 19.55 -15.50
N PHE A 61 2.68 20.87 -15.63
CA PHE A 61 1.52 21.65 -16.04
C PHE A 61 1.46 21.71 -17.57
N ASP A 62 0.33 21.33 -18.16
CA ASP A 62 0.10 21.34 -19.62
C ASP A 62 -1.30 21.86 -19.94
N ASP A 63 -1.40 23.17 -20.10
CA ASP A 63 -2.64 23.88 -20.42
C ASP A 63 -2.46 24.68 -21.73
N PRO A 64 -2.47 24.01 -22.89
CA PRO A 64 -2.20 24.66 -24.17
C PRO A 64 -3.27 25.69 -24.56
N GLN A 65 -4.46 25.59 -23.96
CA GLN A 65 -5.59 26.49 -24.23
C GLN A 65 -5.71 27.60 -23.17
N GLY A 66 -4.87 27.59 -22.14
CA GLY A 66 -4.89 28.61 -21.08
C GLY A 66 -6.21 28.67 -20.29
N ARG A 67 -6.91 27.54 -20.15
CA ARG A 67 -8.24 27.48 -19.50
C ARG A 67 -8.15 27.52 -17.98
N GLU A 68 -7.05 27.05 -17.40
CA GLU A 68 -6.90 26.91 -15.94
C GLU A 68 -5.57 27.52 -15.43
N PRO A 69 -5.25 28.78 -15.77
CA PRO A 69 -3.97 29.40 -15.42
C PRO A 69 -3.74 29.48 -13.91
N ALA A 70 -4.82 29.50 -13.11
CA ALA A 70 -4.78 29.53 -11.65
C ALA A 70 -4.19 28.24 -11.04
N LEU A 71 -4.24 27.11 -11.75
CA LEU A 71 -3.68 25.84 -11.26
C LEU A 71 -2.16 25.74 -11.40
N ARG A 72 -1.53 26.65 -12.15
CA ARG A 72 -0.10 26.56 -12.48
C ARG A 72 0.79 26.49 -11.24
N GLU A 73 0.53 27.35 -10.25
CA GLU A 73 1.32 27.39 -9.02
C GLU A 73 1.07 26.16 -8.15
N ALA A 74 -0.19 25.75 -7.99
CA ALA A 74 -0.55 24.54 -7.25
C ALA A 74 0.09 23.29 -7.90
N CYS A 75 0.08 23.20 -9.23
CA CYS A 75 0.73 22.12 -9.97
C CYS A 75 2.24 22.09 -9.75
N ALA A 76 2.91 23.24 -9.82
CA ALA A 76 4.35 23.32 -9.58
C ALA A 76 4.76 22.93 -8.14
N ALA A 77 3.88 23.18 -7.16
CA ALA A 77 4.07 22.80 -5.78
C ALA A 77 3.69 21.34 -5.49
N TRP A 78 2.84 20.73 -6.31
CA TRP A 78 2.36 19.36 -6.11
C TRP A 78 3.48 18.35 -6.34
N ARG A 79 3.80 17.59 -5.30
CA ARG A 79 4.88 16.61 -5.28
C ARG A 79 4.43 15.35 -4.56
N LEU A 80 4.74 14.20 -5.16
CA LEU A 80 4.55 12.90 -4.55
C LEU A 80 5.90 12.20 -4.41
N SER A 81 6.14 11.63 -3.22
CA SER A 81 7.20 10.64 -3.03
C SER A 81 6.79 9.29 -3.60
N GLU A 82 7.76 8.40 -3.84
CA GLU A 82 7.51 7.01 -4.23
C GLU A 82 6.52 6.30 -3.30
N ARG A 83 6.65 6.53 -1.99
CA ARG A 83 5.72 5.98 -0.99
C ARG A 83 4.30 6.52 -1.16
N GLN A 84 4.14 7.79 -1.49
CA GLN A 84 2.82 8.40 -1.73
C GLN A 84 2.20 7.92 -3.03
N VAL A 85 3.00 7.73 -4.08
CA VAL A 85 2.55 7.10 -5.34
C VAL A 85 2.08 5.67 -5.08
N ALA A 86 2.83 4.88 -4.29
CA ALA A 86 2.39 3.55 -3.89
C ALA A 86 1.08 3.59 -3.08
N ALA A 87 0.93 4.56 -2.18
CA ALA A 87 -0.30 4.75 -1.40
C ALA A 87 -1.49 5.13 -2.29
N PHE A 88 -1.29 5.96 -3.31
CA PHE A 88 -2.32 6.29 -4.29
C PHE A 88 -2.83 5.03 -5.00
N PHE A 89 -1.94 4.19 -5.53
CA PHE A 89 -2.34 2.96 -6.22
C PHE A 89 -2.91 1.89 -5.28
N ALA A 90 -2.54 1.89 -4.00
CA ALA A 90 -3.13 1.00 -2.99
C ALA A 90 -4.55 1.42 -2.57
N ALA A 91 -4.86 2.73 -2.59
CA ALA A 91 -6.17 3.27 -2.27
C ALA A 91 -7.10 3.37 -3.49
N GLY A 92 -6.52 3.55 -4.68
CA GLY A 92 -7.22 3.58 -5.95
C GLY A 92 -7.73 2.21 -6.37
N ARG A 93 -8.69 2.22 -7.29
CA ARG A 93 -9.22 1.01 -7.92
C ARG A 93 -8.93 1.06 -9.41
N GLU A 94 -8.51 -0.08 -9.95
CA GLU A 94 -8.42 -0.24 -11.39
C GLU A 94 -9.84 -0.27 -11.97
N TYR A 95 -10.05 0.43 -13.08
CA TYR A 95 -11.28 0.35 -13.86
C TYR A 95 -10.93 0.08 -15.34
N PRO A 96 -11.37 -1.05 -15.90
CA PRO A 96 -11.13 -1.34 -17.31
C PRO A 96 -12.03 -0.50 -18.22
N ASP A 97 -13.23 -0.15 -17.75
CA ASP A 97 -14.27 0.51 -18.54
C ASP A 97 -14.13 2.04 -18.46
N GLY A 98 -14.09 2.68 -19.63
CA GLY A 98 -13.87 4.11 -19.76
C GLY A 98 -15.11 4.93 -19.45
N THR A 99 -15.42 5.13 -18.17
CA THR A 99 -16.35 6.17 -17.76
C THR A 99 -15.57 7.37 -17.26
N HIS A 100 -15.17 8.19 -18.23
CA HIS A 100 -14.59 9.52 -18.03
C HIS A 100 -15.54 10.46 -17.27
N ASP A 101 -16.81 10.09 -17.07
CA ASP A 101 -17.84 10.95 -16.50
C ASP A 101 -17.70 11.15 -14.98
N ALA A 102 -16.98 10.26 -14.29
CA ALA A 102 -16.79 10.34 -12.83
C ALA A 102 -15.58 11.17 -12.40
N PHE A 103 -14.69 11.55 -13.33
CA PHE A 103 -13.43 12.20 -13.00
C PHE A 103 -13.16 13.40 -13.92
N TYR A 104 -13.02 14.57 -13.30
CA TYR A 104 -12.49 15.75 -13.97
C TYR A 104 -11.05 15.50 -14.46
N TRP A 105 -10.59 16.22 -15.47
CA TRP A 105 -9.20 16.16 -15.93
C TRP A 105 -8.52 17.51 -15.73
N LEU A 106 -7.53 17.57 -14.83
CA LEU A 106 -6.74 18.78 -14.64
C LEU A 106 -5.54 18.81 -15.59
N PRO A 107 -5.09 19.98 -16.06
CA PRO A 107 -3.87 20.15 -16.86
C PRO A 107 -2.59 20.04 -16.00
N CYS A 108 -2.56 19.06 -15.09
CA CYS A 108 -1.46 18.82 -14.17
C CYS A 108 -1.30 17.32 -13.93
N SER A 109 -0.10 16.79 -14.21
CA SER A 109 0.20 15.37 -14.06
C SER A 109 1.57 15.12 -13.43
N ILE A 110 1.69 14.01 -12.69
CA ILE A 110 2.97 13.45 -12.23
C ILE A 110 3.19 12.13 -12.97
N LYS A 111 4.35 11.99 -13.61
CA LYS A 111 4.75 10.78 -14.33
C LYS A 111 5.86 10.04 -13.59
N GLY A 112 6.11 8.80 -14.00
CA GLY A 112 7.25 8.04 -13.52
C GLY A 112 7.21 6.59 -13.97
N ARG A 113 7.95 5.74 -13.28
CA ARG A 113 7.99 4.30 -13.54
C ARG A 113 7.73 3.49 -12.29
N LEU A 114 7.06 2.36 -12.47
CA LEU A 114 6.83 1.38 -11.42
C LEU A 114 6.98 -0.04 -11.96
N ARG A 115 7.15 -1.00 -11.06
CA ARG A 115 7.11 -2.43 -11.36
C ARG A 115 5.95 -3.06 -10.60
N ALA A 116 5.13 -3.82 -11.31
CA ALA A 116 4.03 -4.59 -10.74
C ALA A 116 3.78 -5.83 -11.59
N GLN A 117 3.47 -6.96 -10.96
CA GLN A 117 3.15 -8.23 -11.65
C GLN A 117 4.27 -8.66 -12.62
N GLY A 118 5.53 -8.47 -12.22
CA GLY A 118 6.70 -8.82 -13.04
C GLY A 118 6.95 -7.89 -14.25
N ARG A 119 6.13 -6.86 -14.46
CA ARG A 119 6.25 -5.91 -15.57
C ARG A 119 6.63 -4.51 -15.09
N GLU A 120 7.39 -3.79 -15.90
CA GLU A 120 7.59 -2.35 -15.72
C GLU A 120 6.51 -1.58 -16.47
N TRP A 121 6.07 -0.48 -15.87
CA TRP A 121 5.05 0.38 -16.43
C TRP A 121 5.51 1.82 -16.31
N ASP A 122 5.27 2.61 -17.35
CA ASP A 122 5.19 4.06 -17.23
C ASP A 122 3.85 4.41 -16.60
N PHE A 123 3.84 5.24 -15.57
CA PHE A 123 2.60 5.74 -14.98
C PHE A 123 2.43 7.23 -15.20
N GLU A 124 1.18 7.66 -15.24
CA GLU A 124 0.77 9.07 -15.18
C GLU A 124 -0.38 9.20 -14.20
N ILE A 125 -0.18 9.97 -13.12
CA ILE A 125 -1.23 10.36 -12.18
C ILE A 125 -1.69 11.77 -12.54
N ASN A 126 -2.97 11.94 -12.86
CA ASN A 126 -3.59 13.25 -13.03
C ASN A 126 -3.91 13.85 -11.65
N ALA A 127 -3.79 15.16 -11.53
CA ALA A 127 -4.10 15.87 -10.28
C ALA A 127 -5.57 15.77 -9.83
N ALA A 128 -6.47 15.24 -10.68
CA ALA A 128 -7.87 14.92 -10.38
C ALA A 128 -8.13 13.43 -10.10
N ALA A 129 -7.21 12.77 -9.39
CA ALA A 129 -7.39 11.43 -8.83
C ALA A 129 -7.61 10.27 -9.81
N THR A 130 -7.20 10.44 -11.07
CA THR A 130 -7.08 9.35 -12.05
C THR A 130 -5.63 9.05 -12.35
N ALA A 131 -5.36 7.84 -12.83
CA ALA A 131 -4.05 7.49 -13.33
C ALA A 131 -4.09 6.46 -14.43
N THR A 132 -3.01 6.36 -15.19
CA THR A 132 -2.80 5.34 -16.21
C THR A 132 -1.47 4.64 -15.97
N TRP A 133 -1.40 3.36 -16.30
CA TRP A 133 -0.15 2.63 -16.51
C TRP A 133 -0.09 2.23 -17.97
N THR A 134 1.08 2.36 -18.57
CA THR A 134 1.32 2.04 -19.98
C THR A 134 2.59 1.20 -20.10
N ASP A 135 2.52 0.15 -20.90
CA ASP A 135 3.66 -0.67 -21.33
C ASP A 135 3.45 -1.07 -22.79
N GLY A 136 4.08 -0.33 -23.71
CA GLY A 136 3.87 -0.49 -25.15
C GLY A 136 2.43 -0.19 -25.57
N ALA A 137 1.70 -1.21 -26.03
CA ALA A 137 0.29 -1.11 -26.42
C ALA A 137 -0.67 -1.39 -25.26
N ASP A 138 -0.19 -1.91 -24.13
CA ASP A 138 -1.03 -2.23 -22.98
C ASP A 138 -1.24 -0.98 -22.13
N GLN A 139 -2.51 -0.71 -21.81
CA GLN A 139 -2.90 0.40 -20.94
C GLN A 139 -3.86 -0.09 -19.88
N ARG A 140 -3.65 0.37 -18.66
CA ARG A 140 -4.53 0.15 -17.50
C ARG A 140 -4.88 1.50 -16.89
N ARG A 141 -6.05 1.60 -16.24
CA ARG A 141 -6.58 2.85 -15.70
C ARG A 141 -6.97 2.71 -14.23
N TRP A 142 -6.71 3.75 -13.46
CA TRP A 142 -7.01 3.84 -12.03
C TRP A 142 -7.81 5.09 -11.73
N GLY A 143 -8.64 4.98 -10.69
CA GLY A 143 -9.40 6.09 -10.12
C GLY A 143 -9.43 5.94 -8.63
N CYS A 144 -9.33 7.06 -7.93
CA CYS A 144 -9.39 7.07 -6.48
C CYS A 144 -10.44 8.04 -5.98
N THR A 145 -11.57 7.49 -5.52
CA THR A 145 -12.59 8.21 -4.77
C THR A 145 -12.42 8.04 -3.26
N ALA A 146 -11.48 7.22 -2.80
CA ALA A 146 -11.27 7.00 -1.38
C ALA A 146 -10.67 8.24 -0.72
N LYS A 147 -11.14 8.57 0.50
CA LYS A 147 -10.60 9.67 1.32
C LYS A 147 -9.08 9.63 1.50
N ALA A 148 -8.47 8.44 1.45
CA ALA A 148 -7.02 8.28 1.51
C ALA A 148 -6.25 8.97 0.36
N CYS A 149 -6.92 9.28 -0.76
CA CYS A 149 -6.32 9.97 -1.90
C CYS A 149 -6.41 11.50 -1.83
N GLU A 150 -7.24 12.05 -0.94
CA GLU A 150 -7.39 13.50 -0.74
C GLU A 150 -6.04 14.24 -0.55
N PRO A 151 -5.09 13.76 0.29
CA PRO A 151 -3.79 14.44 0.43
C PRO A 151 -2.81 14.13 -0.72
N LEU A 152 -3.19 13.31 -1.70
CA LEU A 152 -2.32 12.83 -2.78
C LEU A 152 -2.61 13.53 -4.11
N VAL A 153 -3.68 14.31 -4.20
CA VAL A 153 -4.17 14.93 -5.44
C VAL A 153 -4.54 16.39 -5.17
N LEU A 154 -4.78 17.17 -6.23
CA LEU A 154 -5.21 18.57 -6.09
C LEU A 154 -6.73 18.72 -6.10
N LEU A 155 -7.43 17.75 -6.68
CA LEU A 155 -8.89 17.72 -6.74
C LEU A 155 -9.38 16.28 -6.56
N MET A 156 -10.26 16.09 -5.58
CA MET A 156 -11.01 14.83 -5.45
C MET A 156 -12.22 14.86 -6.38
N PRO A 157 -12.60 13.72 -6.99
CA PRO A 157 -13.88 13.59 -7.67
C PRO A 157 -15.03 13.79 -6.67
N ASP A 158 -16.15 14.38 -7.13
CA ASP A 158 -17.35 14.52 -6.31
C ASP A 158 -17.92 13.15 -5.96
N GLU A 159 -18.32 12.94 -4.70
CA GLU A 159 -18.93 11.69 -4.21
C GLU A 159 -20.30 11.37 -4.87
N HIS A 160 -20.81 12.27 -5.71
CA HIS A 160 -22.12 12.17 -6.38
C HIS A 160 -22.08 11.70 -7.83
N ALA A 161 -20.93 11.29 -8.36
CA ALA A 161 -20.86 10.57 -9.64
C ALA A 161 -21.26 9.09 -9.45
N GLN A 162 -22.56 8.84 -9.26
CA GLN A 162 -23.18 7.52 -9.29
C GLN A 162 -24.45 7.56 -10.12
#